data_AF-A0A6A6MXP0-F1
#
_entry.id   AF-A0A6A6MXP0-F1
#
_cell.length_a   1.000
_cell.length_b   1.000
_cell.length_c   1.000
_cell.angle_alpha   90.00
_cell.angle_beta   90.00
_cell.angle_gamma   90.00
#
_symmetry.space_group_name_H-M   'P 1'
#
loop_
_entity.id
_entity.type
_entity.pdbx_description
1 polymer ?
#
loop_
_entity_poly.entity_id
_entity_poly.type
_entity_poly.pdbx_seq_one_letter_code
_entity_poly.pdbx_strand_id
1 'polypeptide(L)'
;MLALTGKAIEGDVLTAVEVIPKSAMQQLVWSKYKKDVKYQWFFSSVVGDRDSFEPLPSQHSCSYKLRLEDIGRCLRCECIVTDVFGRSSEPAYAETAAVLPGIPRIDKVEIEGRGFHTNLYAVRGIYSGGKEGKSRIQWLRSMVGSPDLISIPGETGRMYEANVDDVGTEPDVLKEVKQKLELGSVKFEVPGEGSLERRILEVNRKRVKVVKPGSKTSFPTTEIRGSYAPPFHVELFRMTTSA
;
A
#
# COMPACT_ATOMS: atom_id res chain seq x y z
N MET A 1 -36.98 20.79 -5.15
CA MET A 1 -35.61 21.33 -5.21
C MET A 1 -34.67 20.22 -4.77
N LEU A 2 -33.56 20.02 -5.48
CA LEU A 2 -32.55 19.02 -5.13
C LEU A 2 -31.33 19.74 -4.54
N ALA A 3 -30.67 19.13 -3.57
CA ALA A 3 -29.40 19.60 -3.04
C ALA A 3 -28.38 18.45 -3.07
N LEU A 4 -27.11 18.77 -3.28
CA LEU A 4 -26.01 17.83 -3.11
C LEU A 4 -25.33 18.06 -1.77
N THR A 5 -25.15 17.00 -1.01
CA THR A 5 -24.34 16.98 0.21
C THR A 5 -23.06 16.18 -0.02
N GLY A 6 -21.98 16.55 0.66
CA GLY A 6 -20.64 15.98 0.43
C GLY A 6 -19.69 17.02 -0.15
N LYS A 7 -18.40 16.71 -0.19
CA LYS A 7 -17.41 17.60 -0.82
C LYS A 7 -17.13 17.12 -2.24
N ALA A 8 -16.91 18.07 -3.14
CA ALA A 8 -16.43 17.77 -4.49
C ALA A 8 -14.93 17.46 -4.47
N ILE A 9 -14.55 16.38 -3.79
CA ILE A 9 -13.16 15.92 -3.64
C ILE A 9 -13.10 14.45 -4.01
N GLU A 10 -12.10 14.05 -4.80
CA GLU A 10 -11.87 12.65 -5.16
C GLU A 10 -11.82 11.73 -3.92
N GLY A 11 -12.56 10.61 -3.98
CA GLY A 11 -12.71 9.67 -2.88
C GLY A 11 -13.92 9.93 -1.97
N ASP A 12 -14.45 11.16 -1.93
CA ASP A 12 -15.66 11.50 -1.18
C ASP A 12 -16.93 11.02 -1.90
N VAL A 13 -18.03 10.94 -1.14
CA VAL A 13 -19.35 10.56 -1.64
C VAL A 13 -20.24 11.80 -1.70
N LEU A 14 -20.81 12.06 -2.88
CA LEU A 14 -21.89 13.01 -3.06
C LEU A 14 -23.21 12.30 -2.83
N THR A 15 -24.13 12.94 -2.13
CA THR A 15 -25.49 12.43 -1.91
C THR A 15 -26.51 13.48 -2.32
N ALA A 16 -27.43 13.09 -3.18
CA ALA A 16 -28.56 13.88 -3.62
C ALA A 16 -29.68 13.79 -2.58
N VAL A 17 -30.05 14.95 -2.04
CA VAL A 17 -31.06 15.09 -1.00
C VAL A 17 -32.18 15.98 -1.52
N GLU A 18 -33.38 15.41 -1.56
CA GLU A 18 -34.60 16.14 -1.87
C GLU A 18 -34.83 17.21 -0.80
N VAL A 19 -34.89 18.49 -1.19
CA VAL A 19 -35.18 19.59 -0.28
C VAL A 19 -36.70 19.62 -0.05
N ILE A 20 -37.13 19.02 1.06
CA ILE A 20 -38.53 19.02 1.48
C ILE A 20 -38.82 20.34 2.20
N PRO A 21 -39.96 21.01 1.90
CA PRO A 21 -40.36 22.21 2.63
C PRO A 21 -40.47 21.99 4.15
N LYS A 22 -40.16 23.03 4.94
CA LYS A 22 -40.05 22.92 6.41
C LYS A 22 -41.38 22.78 7.15
N SER A 23 -42.52 23.01 6.49
CA SER A 23 -43.83 22.90 7.14
C SER A 23 -44.20 21.44 7.39
N ALA A 24 -44.67 21.13 8.62
CA ALA A 24 -45.11 19.79 8.99
C ALA A 24 -46.22 19.25 8.06
N MET A 25 -47.11 20.13 7.57
CA MET A 25 -48.16 19.76 6.63
C MET A 25 -47.59 19.33 5.26
N GLN A 26 -46.57 20.04 4.77
CA GLN A 26 -45.93 19.71 3.49
C GLN A 26 -45.11 18.42 3.58
N GLN A 27 -44.45 18.18 4.71
CA GLN A 27 -43.74 16.92 4.96
C GLN A 27 -44.70 15.73 5.00
N LEU A 28 -45.84 15.88 5.69
CA LEU A 28 -46.84 14.82 5.78
C LEU A 28 -47.47 14.50 4.42
N VAL A 29 -47.75 15.52 3.61
CA VAL A 29 -48.21 15.32 2.22
C VAL A 29 -47.13 14.65 1.38
N TRP A 30 -45.87 15.09 1.48
CA TRP A 30 -44.75 14.49 0.74
C TRP A 30 -44.60 13.01 1.06
N SER A 31 -44.53 12.65 2.34
CA SER A 31 -44.41 11.25 2.78
C SER A 31 -45.63 10.39 2.41
N LYS A 32 -46.83 10.98 2.35
CA LYS A 32 -48.07 10.25 2.01
C LYS A 32 -48.18 9.91 0.53
N TYR A 33 -47.72 10.80 -0.36
CA TYR A 33 -47.95 10.67 -1.79
C TYR A 33 -46.70 10.33 -2.61
N LYS A 34 -45.49 10.43 -2.05
CA LYS A 34 -44.26 9.97 -2.69
C LYS A 34 -44.26 8.44 -2.83
N LYS A 35 -44.04 7.94 -4.05
CA LYS A 35 -43.91 6.50 -4.32
C LYS A 35 -42.48 6.09 -4.63
N ASP A 36 -41.86 6.76 -5.60
CA ASP A 36 -40.53 6.42 -6.10
C ASP A 36 -39.74 7.69 -6.46
N VAL A 37 -38.41 7.60 -6.44
CA VAL A 37 -37.52 8.66 -6.91
C VAL A 37 -36.41 8.05 -7.74
N LYS A 38 -36.33 8.50 -8.98
CA LYS A 38 -35.29 8.09 -9.91
C LYS A 38 -34.20 9.13 -9.95
N TYR A 39 -32.96 8.68 -9.85
CA TYR A 39 -31.77 9.51 -9.96
C TYR A 39 -31.04 9.20 -11.26
N GLN A 40 -30.40 10.20 -11.83
CA GLN A 40 -29.45 10.05 -12.93
C GLN A 40 -28.28 11.02 -12.68
N TRP A 41 -27.06 10.48 -12.70
CA TRP A 41 -25.85 11.30 -12.65
C TRP A 41 -25.33 11.65 -14.03
N PHE A 42 -24.73 12.82 -14.14
CA PHE A 42 -24.08 13.35 -15.33
C PHE A 42 -22.76 13.99 -14.94
N PHE A 43 -21.83 14.07 -15.90
CA PHE A 43 -20.55 14.76 -15.76
C PHE A 43 -20.37 15.80 -16.86
N SER A 44 -19.60 16.86 -16.60
CA SER A 44 -19.28 17.84 -17.63
C SER A 44 -18.39 17.24 -18.72
N SER A 45 -18.78 17.38 -20.00
CA SER A 45 -18.09 16.73 -21.13
C SER A 45 -16.62 17.15 -21.23
N VAL A 46 -16.36 18.44 -20.99
CA VAL A 46 -15.01 19.03 -20.98
C VAL A 46 -14.66 19.51 -19.57
N VAL A 47 -13.38 19.36 -19.20
CA VAL A 47 -12.83 19.89 -17.95
C VAL A 47 -12.94 21.41 -17.97
N GLY A 48 -13.59 21.99 -16.95
CA GLY A 48 -13.81 23.43 -16.85
C GLY A 48 -15.05 23.96 -17.61
N ASP A 49 -15.72 23.12 -18.40
CA ASP A 49 -17.02 23.45 -18.99
C ASP A 49 -18.15 23.20 -17.96
N ARG A 50 -19.15 24.08 -17.96
CA ARG A 50 -20.36 23.97 -17.12
C ARG A 50 -21.64 23.93 -17.95
N ASP A 51 -21.54 24.02 -19.27
CA ASP A 51 -22.71 24.16 -20.13
C ASP A 51 -23.14 22.81 -20.76
N SER A 52 -22.20 21.87 -20.94
CA SER A 52 -22.47 20.55 -21.50
C SER A 52 -22.30 19.41 -20.48
N PHE A 53 -23.32 18.56 -20.35
CA PHE A 53 -23.34 17.40 -19.45
C PHE A 53 -23.70 16.12 -20.19
N GLU A 54 -22.95 15.06 -19.91
CA GLU A 54 -23.17 13.72 -20.47
C GLU A 54 -23.61 12.75 -19.37
N PRO A 55 -24.55 11.83 -19.66
CA PRO A 55 -25.05 10.90 -18.67
C PRO A 55 -23.98 9.88 -18.27
N LEU A 56 -23.95 9.52 -16.99
CA LEU A 56 -23.26 8.35 -16.47
C LEU A 56 -24.25 7.16 -16.48
N PRO A 57 -24.26 6.29 -17.52
CA PRO A 57 -25.41 5.43 -17.81
C PRO A 57 -25.71 4.36 -16.75
N SER A 58 -24.75 4.06 -15.87
CA SER A 58 -24.89 3.07 -14.80
C SER A 58 -25.16 3.69 -13.43
N GLN A 59 -25.31 5.02 -13.34
CA GLN A 59 -25.34 5.75 -12.09
C GLN A 59 -26.73 6.30 -11.81
N HIS A 60 -27.54 5.48 -11.13
CA HIS A 60 -28.93 5.79 -10.77
C HIS A 60 -29.19 5.82 -9.25
N SER A 61 -28.13 5.76 -8.44
CA SER A 61 -28.24 5.85 -6.99
C SER A 61 -28.42 7.31 -6.55
N CYS A 62 -29.01 7.54 -5.39
CA CYS A 62 -29.00 8.86 -4.75
C CYS A 62 -27.60 9.26 -4.27
N SER A 63 -26.63 8.34 -4.28
CA SER A 63 -25.25 8.61 -3.91
C SER A 63 -24.27 8.26 -5.04
N TYR A 64 -23.23 9.06 -5.20
CA TYR A 64 -22.16 8.82 -6.16
C TYR A 64 -20.80 9.01 -5.51
N LYS A 65 -19.91 8.03 -5.66
CA LYS A 65 -18.54 8.09 -5.15
C LYS A 65 -17.65 8.72 -6.23
N LEU A 66 -17.03 9.85 -5.89
CA LEU A 66 -16.14 10.59 -6.79
C LEU A 66 -14.87 9.81 -7.09
N ARG A 67 -14.54 9.70 -8.37
CA ARG A 67 -13.42 8.93 -8.92
C ARG A 67 -12.29 9.85 -9.42
N LEU A 68 -11.14 9.26 -9.70
CA LEU A 68 -9.98 9.95 -10.28
C LEU A 68 -10.33 10.65 -11.61
N GLU A 69 -11.14 10.00 -12.44
CA GLU A 69 -11.59 10.51 -13.75
C GLU A 69 -12.54 11.72 -13.65
N ASP A 70 -13.12 11.94 -12.48
CA ASP A 70 -14.04 13.05 -12.23
C ASP A 70 -13.30 14.36 -11.91
N ILE A 71 -12.01 14.31 -11.58
CA ILE A 71 -11.22 15.49 -11.19
C ILE A 71 -11.23 16.54 -12.31
N GLY A 72 -11.53 17.78 -11.93
CA GLY A 72 -11.66 18.93 -12.83
C GLY A 72 -13.01 19.04 -13.54
N ARG A 73 -13.90 18.04 -13.40
CA ARG A 73 -15.25 18.04 -13.98
C ARG A 73 -16.30 18.44 -12.95
N CYS A 74 -17.42 18.95 -13.43
CA CYS A 74 -18.60 19.20 -12.59
C CYS A 74 -19.55 18.00 -12.70
N LEU A 75 -20.19 17.62 -11.60
CA LEU A 75 -21.18 16.54 -11.57
C LEU A 75 -22.57 17.16 -11.41
N ARG A 76 -23.54 16.69 -12.20
CA ARG A 76 -24.95 17.02 -12.05
C ARG A 76 -25.70 15.77 -11.66
N CYS A 77 -26.55 15.87 -10.64
CA CYS A 77 -27.54 14.84 -10.34
C CYS A 77 -28.91 15.39 -10.69
N GLU A 78 -29.69 14.63 -11.45
CA GLU A 78 -31.09 14.89 -11.71
C GLU A 78 -31.96 13.89 -10.95
N CYS A 79 -33.08 14.36 -10.41
CA CYS A 79 -34.08 13.52 -9.77
C CYS A 79 -35.48 13.77 -10.36
N ILE A 80 -36.21 12.69 -10.56
CA ILE A 80 -37.63 12.70 -10.95
C ILE A 80 -38.41 11.94 -9.87
N VAL A 81 -39.41 12.60 -9.30
CA VAL A 81 -40.26 12.01 -8.26
C VAL A 81 -41.53 11.49 -8.91
N THR A 82 -41.92 10.26 -8.59
CA THR A 82 -43.20 9.68 -9.00
C THR A 82 -44.11 9.56 -7.79
N ASP A 83 -45.35 10.01 -7.93
CA ASP A 83 -46.36 9.90 -6.88
C ASP A 83 -47.08 8.54 -6.89
N VAL A 84 -47.89 8.28 -5.86
CA VAL A 84 -48.71 7.05 -5.74
C VAL A 84 -49.73 6.89 -6.86
N PHE A 85 -50.05 7.95 -7.60
CA PHE A 85 -50.95 7.94 -8.75
C PHE A 85 -50.21 7.74 -10.08
N GLY A 86 -48.88 7.55 -10.05
CA GLY A 86 -48.06 7.32 -11.23
C GLY A 86 -47.69 8.58 -12.01
N ARG A 87 -47.98 9.77 -11.48
CA ARG A 87 -47.58 11.04 -12.10
C ARG A 87 -46.13 11.35 -11.75
N SER A 88 -45.35 11.80 -12.73
CA SER A 88 -43.94 12.17 -12.55
C SER A 88 -43.79 13.69 -12.49
N SER A 89 -42.85 14.16 -11.68
CA SER A 89 -42.47 15.57 -11.64
C SER A 89 -41.62 15.96 -12.84
N GLU A 90 -41.50 17.27 -13.09
CA GLU A 90 -40.38 17.79 -13.87
C GLU A 90 -39.04 17.42 -13.21
N PRO A 91 -37.95 17.24 -13.98
CA PRO A 91 -36.63 16.97 -13.43
C PRO A 91 -36.14 18.12 -12.56
N ALA A 92 -35.75 17.81 -11.32
CA ALA A 92 -35.00 18.73 -10.48
C ALA A 92 -33.54 18.32 -10.48
N TYR A 93 -32.62 19.28 -10.57
CA TYR A 93 -31.20 19.00 -10.61
C TYR A 93 -30.40 19.81 -9.60
N ALA A 94 -29.22 19.31 -9.28
CA ALA A 94 -28.23 19.99 -8.49
C ALA A 94 -26.84 19.66 -9.04
N GLU A 95 -25.93 20.63 -8.96
CA GLU A 95 -24.60 20.56 -9.54
C GLU A 95 -23.52 20.78 -8.48
N THR A 96 -22.36 20.18 -8.69
CA THR A 96 -21.17 20.45 -7.90
C THR A 96 -20.31 21.53 -8.54
N ALA A 97 -19.41 22.12 -7.73
CA ALA A 97 -18.21 22.72 -8.29
C ALA A 97 -17.33 21.64 -8.97
N ALA A 98 -16.26 22.08 -9.65
CA ALA A 98 -15.28 21.16 -10.21
C ALA A 98 -14.68 20.29 -9.12
N VAL A 99 -14.61 18.98 -9.36
CA VAL A 99 -14.06 18.02 -8.39
C VAL A 99 -12.56 18.28 -8.21
N LEU A 100 -12.14 18.43 -6.96
CA LEU A 100 -10.76 18.64 -6.58
C LEU A 100 -10.06 17.30 -6.31
N PRO A 101 -8.73 17.22 -6.50
CA PRO A 101 -7.95 16.08 -6.03
C PRO A 101 -8.07 15.94 -4.50
N GLY A 102 -8.10 14.69 -4.02
CA GLY A 102 -8.00 14.39 -2.59
C GLY A 102 -6.63 14.73 -2.02
N ILE A 103 -6.51 14.64 -0.70
CA ILE A 103 -5.20 14.76 -0.04
C ILE A 103 -4.37 13.53 -0.43
N PRO A 104 -3.18 13.69 -1.03
CA PRO A 104 -2.31 12.57 -1.39
C PRO A 104 -2.07 11.66 -0.20
N ARG A 105 -2.38 10.36 -0.33
CA ARG A 105 -2.25 9.33 0.69
C ARG A 105 -1.73 8.04 0.07
N ILE A 106 -0.94 7.30 0.84
CA ILE A 106 -0.53 5.94 0.49
C ILE A 106 -0.94 5.06 1.66
N ASP A 107 -1.83 4.12 1.39
CA ASP A 107 -2.30 3.11 2.34
C ASP A 107 -1.70 1.75 1.99
N LYS A 108 -1.73 0.82 2.96
CA LYS A 108 -1.23 -0.57 2.80
C LYS A 108 0.20 -0.62 2.24
N VAL A 109 1.11 0.07 2.91
CA VAL A 109 2.54 0.04 2.55
C VAL A 109 3.10 -1.32 2.93
N GLU A 110 3.63 -2.05 1.96
CA GLU A 110 4.19 -3.38 2.11
C GLU A 110 5.52 -3.47 1.38
N ILE A 111 6.44 -4.25 1.94
CA ILE A 111 7.73 -4.55 1.31
C ILE A 111 7.66 -5.99 0.80
N GLU A 112 7.79 -6.16 -0.51
CA GLU A 112 7.93 -7.46 -1.15
C GLU A 112 9.42 -7.82 -1.23
N GLY A 113 9.74 -9.10 -1.01
CA GLY A 113 11.09 -9.62 -1.12
C GLY A 113 11.29 -10.88 -0.28
N ARG A 114 12.29 -11.68 -0.64
CA ARG A 114 12.74 -12.85 0.13
C ARG A 114 13.99 -12.49 0.92
N GLY A 115 14.13 -13.05 2.12
CA GLY A 115 15.20 -12.77 3.08
C GLY A 115 16.62 -13.19 2.67
N PHE A 116 17.11 -12.68 1.55
CA PHE A 116 18.46 -12.94 1.04
C PHE A 116 19.17 -11.63 0.69
N HIS A 117 20.48 -11.58 0.95
CA HIS A 117 21.35 -10.42 0.69
C HIS A 117 21.64 -10.17 -0.81
N THR A 118 21.04 -10.94 -1.70
CA THR A 118 21.08 -10.75 -3.16
C THR A 118 19.70 -10.48 -3.73
N ASN A 119 18.69 -10.38 -2.86
CA ASN A 119 17.32 -10.23 -3.30
C ASN A 119 16.97 -8.76 -3.51
N LEU A 120 16.08 -8.56 -4.46
CA LEU A 120 15.49 -7.27 -4.77
C LEU A 120 14.23 -7.09 -3.93
N TYR A 121 14.19 -6.01 -3.18
CA TYR A 121 13.04 -5.61 -2.37
C TYR A 121 12.26 -4.51 -3.10
N ALA A 122 10.93 -4.56 -3.02
CA ALA A 122 10.08 -3.59 -3.67
C ALA A 122 9.03 -3.03 -2.70
N VAL A 123 8.87 -1.71 -2.69
CA VAL A 123 7.81 -1.05 -1.91
C VAL A 123 6.53 -1.01 -2.73
N ARG A 124 5.46 -1.54 -2.16
CA ARG A 124 4.10 -1.43 -2.69
C ARG A 124 3.23 -0.64 -1.74
N GLY A 125 2.28 0.08 -2.32
CA GLY A 125 1.31 0.88 -1.58
C GLY A 125 0.20 1.31 -2.53
N ILE A 126 -0.97 1.59 -1.96
CA ILE A 126 -2.14 2.05 -2.71
C ILE A 126 -2.21 3.57 -2.58
N TYR A 127 -1.96 4.27 -3.69
CA TYR A 127 -2.07 5.72 -3.75
C TYR A 127 -3.53 6.19 -3.88
N SER A 128 -3.88 7.27 -3.19
CA SER A 128 -5.11 8.06 -3.38
C SER A 128 -4.81 9.56 -3.25
N GLY A 129 -5.69 10.44 -3.75
CA GLY A 129 -5.48 11.88 -3.71
C GLY A 129 -4.98 12.46 -5.03
N GLY A 130 -5.62 12.07 -6.13
CA GLY A 130 -5.38 12.59 -7.47
C GLY A 130 -4.38 11.78 -8.29
N LYS A 131 -3.63 12.46 -9.16
CA LYS A 131 -2.57 11.83 -9.94
C LYS A 131 -1.30 11.76 -9.09
N GLU A 132 -0.75 10.55 -8.91
CA GLU A 132 0.48 10.39 -8.14
C GLU A 132 1.62 11.22 -8.75
N GLY A 133 2.25 12.05 -7.91
CA GLY A 133 3.40 12.87 -8.25
C GLY A 133 4.74 12.18 -7.91
N LYS A 134 5.79 12.98 -7.70
CA LYS A 134 7.08 12.47 -7.22
C LYS A 134 6.97 12.10 -5.74
N SER A 135 6.84 10.80 -5.46
CA SER A 135 6.87 10.25 -4.10
C SER A 135 8.32 10.18 -3.59
N ARG A 136 8.56 10.51 -2.31
CA ARG A 136 9.87 10.36 -1.66
C ARG A 136 9.89 9.10 -0.82
N ILE A 137 10.83 8.21 -1.12
CA ILE A 137 11.06 6.95 -0.42
C ILE A 137 12.41 7.06 0.28
N GLN A 138 12.53 6.45 1.45
CA GLN A 138 13.81 6.21 2.11
C GLN A 138 13.80 4.79 2.67
N TRP A 139 14.79 3.99 2.28
CA TRP A 139 15.00 2.66 2.87
C TRP A 139 15.74 2.79 4.21
N LEU A 140 15.29 2.06 5.21
CA LEU A 140 15.93 1.96 6.51
C LEU A 140 16.26 0.50 6.83
N ARG A 141 17.42 0.30 7.45
CA ARG A 141 17.85 -0.98 8.01
C ARG A 141 17.82 -0.93 9.53
N SER A 142 17.35 -2.00 10.16
CA SER A 142 17.53 -2.18 11.61
C SER A 142 18.85 -2.88 11.90
N MET A 143 19.48 -2.52 13.03
CA MET A 143 20.74 -3.12 13.47
C MET A 143 20.48 -4.26 14.46
N VAL A 144 21.23 -5.36 14.34
CA VAL A 144 21.12 -6.50 15.26
C VAL A 144 21.37 -6.07 16.69
N GLY A 145 20.40 -6.34 17.58
CA GLY A 145 20.50 -6.04 19.00
C GLY A 145 20.14 -4.60 19.39
N SER A 146 19.65 -3.78 18.45
CA SER A 146 19.11 -2.44 18.75
C SER A 146 17.71 -2.25 18.14
N PRO A 147 16.82 -1.48 18.78
CA PRO A 147 15.55 -1.11 18.17
C PRO A 147 15.68 -0.03 17.08
N ASP A 148 16.89 0.51 16.87
CA ASP A 148 17.11 1.68 16.02
C ASP A 148 17.00 1.33 14.53
N LEU A 149 16.45 2.29 13.76
CA LEU A 149 16.37 2.26 12.31
C LEU A 149 17.36 3.28 11.74
N ILE A 150 18.20 2.82 10.81
CA ILE A 150 19.24 3.64 10.18
C ILE A 150 18.89 3.80 8.70
N SER A 151 18.81 5.05 8.23
CA SER A 151 18.62 5.34 6.80
C SER A 151 19.80 4.83 5.98
N ILE A 152 19.51 4.16 4.86
CA ILE A 152 20.51 3.72 3.89
C ILE A 152 20.77 4.88 2.91
N PRO A 153 21.94 5.54 2.93
CA PRO A 153 22.16 6.76 2.16
C PRO A 153 22.03 6.52 0.65
N GLY A 154 21.30 7.41 -0.04
CA GLY A 154 21.10 7.33 -1.50
C GLY A 154 19.99 6.39 -1.95
N GLU A 155 19.47 5.55 -1.05
CA GLU A 155 18.43 4.57 -1.36
C GLU A 155 17.03 5.18 -1.23
N THR A 156 16.63 5.88 -2.28
CA THR A 156 15.32 6.54 -2.39
C THR A 156 14.43 5.95 -3.50
N GLY A 157 14.82 4.81 -4.06
CA GLY A 157 14.08 4.12 -5.11
C GLY A 157 12.89 3.33 -4.57
N ARG A 158 11.94 2.99 -5.45
CA ARG A 158 10.87 2.00 -5.14
C ARG A 158 11.40 0.58 -4.93
N MET A 159 12.64 0.36 -5.35
CA MET A 159 13.31 -0.92 -5.29
C MET A 159 14.64 -0.74 -4.55
N TYR A 160 15.04 -1.76 -3.82
CA TYR A 160 16.30 -1.82 -3.09
C TYR A 160 16.97 -3.17 -3.33
N GLU A 161 18.23 -3.15 -3.77
CA GLU A 161 19.04 -4.35 -3.88
C GLU A 161 19.80 -4.54 -2.56
N ALA A 162 19.43 -5.59 -1.82
CA ALA A 162 20.12 -5.90 -0.58
C ALA A 162 21.58 -6.28 -0.83
N ASN A 163 22.42 -6.08 0.19
CA ASN A 163 23.83 -6.44 0.15
C ASN A 163 24.28 -7.09 1.47
N VAL A 164 25.57 -7.43 1.55
CA VAL A 164 26.14 -8.14 2.71
C VAL A 164 26.09 -7.34 4.01
N ASP A 165 26.06 -6.00 3.93
CA ASP A 165 25.98 -5.14 5.11
C ASP A 165 24.56 -5.09 5.71
N ASP A 166 23.55 -5.61 5.00
CA ASP A 166 22.17 -5.74 5.49
C ASP A 166 21.93 -7.08 6.21
N VAL A 167 22.92 -7.97 6.20
CA VAL A 167 22.80 -9.28 6.83
C VAL A 167 22.92 -9.11 8.34
N GLY A 168 21.79 -9.27 9.02
CA GLY A 168 21.77 -9.41 10.46
C GLY A 168 22.52 -10.68 10.87
N THR A 169 23.73 -10.53 11.42
CA THR A 169 24.46 -11.65 11.99
C THR A 169 24.03 -11.85 13.44
N GLU A 170 23.40 -12.98 13.73
CA GLU A 170 23.02 -13.34 15.10
C GLU A 170 24.26 -13.39 16.01
N PRO A 171 24.23 -12.78 17.21
CA PRO A 171 25.40 -12.71 18.08
C PRO A 171 26.04 -14.08 18.39
N ASP A 172 25.21 -15.13 18.50
CA ASP A 172 25.67 -16.50 18.76
C ASP A 172 26.42 -17.10 17.56
N VAL A 173 25.94 -16.86 16.35
CA VAL A 173 26.64 -17.26 15.11
C VAL A 173 27.99 -16.54 15.02
N LEU A 174 28.03 -15.23 15.29
CA LEU A 174 29.27 -14.45 15.28
C LEU A 174 30.28 -14.96 16.32
N LYS A 175 29.80 -15.27 17.53
CA LYS A 175 30.62 -15.81 18.62
C LYS A 175 31.22 -17.16 18.24
N GLU A 176 30.44 -18.05 17.64
CA GLU A 176 30.93 -19.35 17.19
C GLU A 176 31.94 -19.23 16.06
N VAL A 177 31.68 -18.39 15.06
CA VAL A 177 32.62 -18.15 13.96
C VAL A 177 33.96 -17.63 14.48
N LYS A 178 33.94 -16.67 15.42
CA LYS A 178 35.16 -16.18 16.09
C LYS A 178 35.89 -17.29 16.83
N GLN A 179 35.17 -18.10 17.63
CA GLN A 179 35.77 -19.23 18.34
C GLN A 179 36.43 -20.23 17.38
N LYS A 180 35.77 -20.56 16.26
CA LYS A 180 36.30 -21.47 15.24
C LYS A 180 37.53 -20.91 14.53
N LEU A 181 37.58 -19.60 14.30
CA LEU A 181 38.75 -18.92 13.74
C LEU A 181 39.94 -18.96 14.70
N GLU A 182 39.72 -18.71 16.00
CA GLU A 182 40.76 -18.83 17.04
C GLU A 182 41.29 -20.27 17.16
N LEU A 183 40.41 -21.27 17.06
CA LEU A 183 40.78 -22.69 17.05
C LEU A 183 41.52 -23.11 15.78
N GLY A 184 41.42 -22.34 14.68
CA GLY A 184 42.01 -22.66 13.38
C GLY A 184 41.53 -23.97 12.76
N SER A 185 40.40 -24.50 13.21
CA SER A 185 39.89 -25.82 12.81
C SER A 185 38.37 -25.88 12.90
N VAL A 186 37.72 -26.31 11.81
CA VAL A 186 36.25 -26.45 11.70
C VAL A 186 35.87 -27.88 11.35
N LYS A 187 34.94 -28.46 12.09
CA LYS A 187 34.36 -29.78 11.80
C LYS A 187 33.06 -29.61 11.01
N PHE A 188 32.90 -30.34 9.91
CA PHE A 188 31.73 -30.23 9.03
C PHE A 188 31.44 -31.57 8.33
N GLU A 189 30.23 -31.71 7.80
CA GLU A 189 29.81 -32.87 7.01
C GLU A 189 29.61 -32.45 5.54
N VAL A 190 30.04 -33.31 4.61
CA VAL A 190 29.90 -33.10 3.16
C VAL A 190 29.08 -34.22 2.52
N PRO A 191 28.33 -33.97 1.45
CA PRO A 191 27.69 -35.03 0.69
C PRO A 191 28.72 -36.01 0.11
N GLY A 192 28.55 -37.30 0.38
CA GLY A 192 29.31 -38.41 -0.19
C GLY A 192 28.39 -39.38 -0.94
N GLU A 193 28.98 -40.42 -1.52
CA GLU A 193 28.27 -41.43 -2.31
C GLU A 193 27.32 -42.24 -1.39
N GLY A 194 26.08 -41.77 -1.26
CA GLY A 194 25.02 -42.40 -0.47
C GLY A 194 24.98 -42.05 1.02
N SER A 195 25.90 -41.23 1.55
CA SER A 195 25.87 -40.80 2.97
C SER A 195 26.62 -39.47 3.21
N LEU A 196 26.37 -38.83 4.36
CA LEU A 196 27.14 -37.66 4.79
C LEU A 196 28.51 -38.08 5.32
N GLU A 197 29.58 -37.50 4.77
CA GLU A 197 30.95 -37.74 5.19
C GLU A 197 31.47 -36.63 6.10
N ARG A 198 31.97 -37.01 7.27
CA ARG A 198 32.62 -36.08 8.20
C ARG A 198 34.00 -35.65 7.70
N ARG A 199 34.30 -34.36 7.83
CA ARG A 199 35.56 -33.70 7.45
C ARG A 199 35.96 -32.63 8.47
N ILE A 200 37.26 -32.32 8.51
CA ILE A 200 37.80 -31.22 9.30
C ILE A 200 38.54 -30.26 8.36
N LEU A 201 38.22 -28.97 8.44
CA LEU A 201 38.88 -27.88 7.73
C LEU A 201 39.88 -27.24 8.70
N GLU A 202 41.17 -27.45 8.47
CA GLU A 202 42.24 -26.80 9.19
C GLU A 202 42.66 -25.53 8.42
N VAL A 203 42.59 -24.38 9.08
CA VAL A 203 42.90 -23.07 8.50
C VAL A 203 44.02 -22.45 9.30
N ASN A 204 45.13 -22.10 8.64
CA ASN A 204 46.17 -21.27 9.20
C ASN A 204 46.49 -20.10 8.25
N ARG A 205 47.36 -19.17 8.68
CA ARG A 205 47.72 -17.97 7.90
C ARG A 205 48.34 -18.26 6.52
N LYS A 206 48.79 -19.48 6.25
CA LYS A 206 49.50 -19.88 5.02
C LYS A 206 48.76 -20.93 4.17
N ARG A 207 47.83 -21.70 4.74
CA ARG A 207 47.19 -22.83 4.07
C ARG A 207 45.83 -23.16 4.68
N VAL A 208 44.94 -23.61 3.79
CA VAL A 208 43.68 -24.28 4.13
C VAL A 208 43.81 -25.76 3.74
N LYS A 209 43.43 -26.67 4.63
CA LYS A 209 43.49 -28.13 4.40
C LYS A 209 42.20 -28.81 4.86
N VAL A 210 41.66 -29.69 4.03
CA VAL A 210 40.57 -30.58 4.41
C VAL A 210 41.14 -31.95 4.77
N VAL A 211 40.80 -32.49 5.94
CA VAL A 211 41.28 -33.78 6.43
C VAL A 211 40.14 -34.71 6.85
N LYS A 212 40.39 -36.03 6.74
CA LYS A 212 39.48 -37.05 7.26
C LYS A 212 39.64 -37.15 8.78
N PRO A 213 38.54 -37.17 9.54
CA PRO A 213 38.57 -37.34 10.99
C PRO A 213 39.08 -38.74 11.38
N GLY A 214 39.79 -38.85 12.50
CA GLY A 214 40.21 -40.13 13.08
C GLY A 214 39.07 -40.84 13.82
N SER A 215 39.18 -42.15 14.04
CA SER A 215 38.09 -43.00 14.59
C SER A 215 37.54 -42.57 15.97
N LYS A 216 38.26 -41.74 16.73
CA LYS A 216 37.85 -41.24 18.06
C LYS A 216 37.35 -39.79 18.07
N THR A 217 37.28 -39.10 16.94
CA THR A 217 36.91 -37.67 16.93
C THR A 217 35.39 -37.50 17.03
N SER A 218 34.93 -36.89 18.12
CA SER A 218 33.53 -36.49 18.30
C SER A 218 33.19 -35.23 17.50
N PHE A 219 32.00 -35.21 16.89
CA PHE A 219 31.43 -34.07 16.18
C PHE A 219 30.24 -33.56 17.01
N PRO A 220 30.27 -32.30 17.49
CA PRO A 220 29.14 -31.74 18.20
C PRO A 220 27.96 -31.60 17.22
N THR A 221 26.79 -32.07 17.62
CA THR A 221 25.53 -31.92 16.88
C THR A 221 24.88 -30.59 17.27
N THR A 222 25.57 -29.48 17.04
CA THR A 222 24.98 -28.15 17.27
C THR A 222 24.30 -27.72 15.98
N GLU A 223 22.98 -27.88 15.90
CA GLU A 223 22.16 -27.30 14.83
C GLU A 223 21.87 -25.85 15.21
N ILE A 224 22.55 -24.90 14.57
CA ILE A 224 22.24 -23.47 14.75
C ILE A 224 21.29 -23.07 13.63
N ARG A 225 20.07 -22.71 14.03
CA ARG A 225 19.05 -22.18 13.14
C ARG A 225 19.16 -20.66 13.15
N GLY A 226 19.87 -20.11 12.17
CA GLY A 226 19.82 -18.66 11.92
C GLY A 226 18.50 -18.31 11.22
N SER A 227 17.78 -17.32 11.74
CA SER A 227 16.65 -16.71 11.03
C SER A 227 17.17 -15.61 10.11
N TYR A 228 17.06 -15.80 8.80
CA TYR A 228 17.37 -14.77 7.81
C TYR A 228 16.12 -13.92 7.56
N ALA A 229 16.05 -12.75 8.19
CA ALA A 229 15.01 -11.77 7.91
C ALA A 229 15.64 -10.37 7.90
N PRO A 230 15.81 -9.76 6.71
CA PRO A 230 16.27 -8.39 6.62
C PRO A 230 15.21 -7.44 7.19
N PRO A 231 15.54 -6.62 8.20
CA PRO A 231 14.57 -5.79 8.91
C PRO A 231 14.40 -4.44 8.19
N PHE A 232 13.90 -4.48 6.95
CA PHE A 232 13.68 -3.28 6.17
C PHE A 232 12.42 -2.54 6.63
N HIS A 233 12.57 -1.23 6.80
CA HIS A 233 11.47 -0.30 7.02
C HIS A 233 11.51 0.76 5.93
N VAL A 234 10.35 1.30 5.56
CA VAL A 234 10.25 2.34 4.53
C VAL A 234 9.44 3.50 5.08
N GLU A 235 10.04 4.69 5.01
CA GLU A 235 9.32 5.94 5.23
C GLU A 235 8.95 6.58 3.90
N LEU A 236 7.66 6.87 3.74
CA LEU A 236 7.10 7.58 2.60
C LEU A 236 6.78 9.01 3.01
N PHE A 237 7.58 9.95 2.55
CA PHE A 237 7.35 11.37 2.80
C PHE A 237 6.65 12.04 1.63
N ARG A 238 5.72 12.95 1.93
CA ARG A 238 4.94 13.71 0.95
C ARG A 238 5.58 15.08 0.72
N MET A 239 5.71 15.50 -0.53
CA MET A 239 5.77 16.92 -0.87
C MET A 239 4.39 17.34 -1.36
N THR A 240 3.71 18.19 -0.61
CA THR A 240 2.57 18.95 -1.14
C THR A 240 3.13 19.98 -2.12
N THR A 241 3.09 19.70 -3.41
CA THR A 241 3.31 20.75 -4.40
C THR A 241 2.09 21.67 -4.37
N SER A 242 2.24 22.84 -3.75
CA SER A 242 1.36 23.97 -4.06
C SER A 242 1.65 24.40 -5.50
N ALA A 243 0.65 24.34 -6.36
CA ALA A 243 0.61 25.08 -7.61
C ALA A 243 -0.76 25.78 -7.63
#